data_AF-R7ZEG5-F1
#
_entry.id   AF-R7ZEG5-F1
#
_cell.length_a   1.000
_cell.length_b   1.000
_cell.length_c   1.000
_cell.angle_alpha   90.00
_cell.angle_beta   90.00
_cell.angle_gamma   90.00
#
_symmetry.space_group_name_H-M   'P 1'
#
loop_
_entity.id
_entity.type
_entity.pdbx_description
1 polymer ?
#
loop_
_entity_poly.entity_id
_entity_poly.type
_entity_poly.pdbx_seq_one_letter_code
_entity_poly.pdbx_strand_id
1 'polypeptide(L)'
;MSVYSFFVDGLLIDTGSNSLAQEFQSFYNELTIEQVALTHAHEDHSGNAAWIQQQKGVPIYIHRDSVGICAEDGDYPLYRQALWGERPAFVAQPFGDTLQTKSTTWDIISTPGHTTDHLSFYNRATGAMFTGDLYIQTKTKVVLDEENIVHTLASLKKLLHYDFETIYCCHAGFLVDGRTKIQEKIAYLEELEGEVRKHYDQGHSVDEITKAIFPRNYPITKASGEQWSSKHIITAFTKHFMQESLR
;
A
#
# COMPACT_ATOMS: atom_id res chain seq x y z
N MET A 1 -14.49 -1.37 -3.12
CA MET A 1 -13.20 -1.56 -3.82
C MET A 1 -12.86 -3.03 -3.69
N SER A 2 -12.28 -3.67 -4.71
CA SER A 2 -11.90 -5.08 -4.61
C SER A 2 -10.72 -5.22 -3.67
N VAL A 3 -10.63 -6.34 -2.93
CA VAL A 3 -9.48 -6.68 -2.08
C VAL A 3 -9.03 -8.08 -2.44
N TYR A 4 -7.73 -8.25 -2.62
CA TYR A 4 -7.07 -9.49 -3.00
C TYR A 4 -6.01 -9.86 -1.97
N SER A 5 -5.93 -11.16 -1.69
CA SER A 5 -4.87 -11.81 -0.93
C SER A 5 -4.33 -12.95 -1.79
N PHE A 6 -3.03 -13.22 -1.71
CA PHE A 6 -2.35 -14.13 -2.62
C PHE A 6 -1.72 -15.28 -1.87
N PHE A 7 -1.84 -16.50 -2.39
CA PHE A 7 -1.21 -17.68 -1.83
C PHE A 7 -0.24 -18.30 -2.83
N VAL A 8 0.99 -18.55 -2.39
CA VAL A 8 2.04 -19.16 -3.20
C VAL A 8 3.04 -19.88 -2.31
N ASP A 9 3.32 -21.15 -2.60
CA ASP A 9 4.39 -21.91 -1.94
C ASP A 9 4.35 -21.89 -0.40
N GLY A 10 3.15 -22.01 0.19
CA GLY A 10 2.93 -21.97 1.63
C GLY A 10 2.93 -20.56 2.24
N LEU A 11 3.22 -19.53 1.46
CA LEU A 11 3.16 -18.13 1.86
C LEU A 11 1.81 -17.51 1.49
N LEU A 12 1.15 -16.92 2.48
CA LEU A 12 0.01 -16.03 2.27
C LEU A 12 0.50 -14.57 2.30
N ILE A 13 0.20 -13.80 1.25
CA ILE A 13 0.52 -12.37 1.16
C ILE A 13 -0.77 -11.58 1.36
N ASP A 14 -0.78 -10.78 2.43
CA ASP A 14 -1.94 -10.11 3.00
C ASP A 14 -3.10 -11.05 3.35
N THR A 15 -4.02 -10.58 4.18
CA THR A 15 -5.11 -11.37 4.78
C THR A 15 -6.50 -10.80 4.49
N GLY A 16 -6.59 -9.78 3.64
CA GLY A 16 -7.86 -9.15 3.27
C GLY A 16 -8.55 -8.41 4.42
N SER A 17 -9.72 -7.87 4.12
CA SER A 17 -10.55 -7.14 5.09
C SER A 17 -11.41 -8.07 5.94
N ASN A 18 -11.65 -7.69 7.19
CA ASN A 18 -12.53 -8.45 8.10
C ASN A 18 -14.01 -8.34 7.69
N SER A 19 -14.40 -7.29 6.95
CA SER A 19 -15.74 -7.19 6.35
C SER A 19 -16.05 -8.29 5.33
N LEU A 20 -15.02 -8.94 4.79
CA LEU A 20 -15.09 -10.08 3.85
C LEU A 20 -14.55 -11.36 4.49
N ALA A 21 -14.60 -11.45 5.82
CA ALA A 21 -14.07 -12.57 6.59
C ALA A 21 -14.61 -13.91 6.12
N GLN A 22 -15.90 -14.01 5.80
CA GLN A 22 -16.50 -15.29 5.42
C GLN A 22 -15.88 -15.86 4.14
N GLU A 23 -15.66 -15.01 3.13
CA GLU A 23 -15.07 -15.38 1.85
C GLU A 23 -13.59 -15.73 2.02
N PHE A 24 -12.82 -14.88 2.70
CA PHE A 24 -11.39 -15.10 2.91
C PHE A 24 -11.12 -16.33 3.77
N GLN A 25 -11.80 -16.48 4.89
CA GLN A 25 -11.59 -17.61 5.81
C GLN A 25 -12.00 -18.95 5.18
N SER A 26 -13.06 -18.96 4.36
CA SER A 26 -13.42 -20.15 3.57
C SER A 26 -12.28 -20.58 2.65
N PHE A 27 -11.68 -19.63 1.92
CA PHE A 27 -10.53 -19.90 1.06
C PHE A 27 -9.31 -20.35 1.88
N TYR A 28 -8.99 -19.70 2.99
CA TYR A 28 -7.86 -20.04 3.85
C TYR A 28 -7.98 -21.42 4.51
N ASN A 29 -9.19 -21.91 4.75
CA ASN A 29 -9.40 -23.26 5.30
C ASN A 29 -8.94 -24.36 4.34
N GLU A 30 -9.00 -24.13 3.03
CA GLU A 30 -8.55 -25.08 2.00
C GLU A 30 -7.03 -25.07 1.79
N LEU A 31 -6.33 -24.07 2.32
CA LEU A 31 -4.90 -23.86 2.11
C LEU A 31 -4.05 -24.41 3.26
N THR A 32 -2.91 -24.98 2.88
CA THR A 32 -1.79 -25.25 3.79
C THR A 32 -0.91 -24.01 3.87
N ILE A 33 -1.34 -23.05 4.69
CA ILE A 33 -0.58 -21.84 4.98
C ILE A 33 0.49 -22.20 6.02
N GLU A 34 1.73 -21.78 5.77
CA GLU A 34 2.88 -22.02 6.64
C GLU A 34 3.44 -20.73 7.22
N GLN A 35 3.16 -19.60 6.58
CA GLN A 35 3.57 -18.26 7.00
C GLN A 35 2.75 -17.19 6.29
N VAL A 36 2.65 -16.01 6.91
CA VAL A 36 1.98 -14.83 6.36
C VAL A 36 2.97 -13.68 6.21
N ALA A 37 2.91 -12.99 5.08
CA ALA A 37 3.61 -11.75 4.83
C ALA A 37 2.62 -10.61 4.64
N LEU A 38 2.66 -9.61 5.52
CA LEU A 38 1.83 -8.41 5.43
C LEU A 38 2.61 -7.28 4.76
N THR A 39 2.03 -6.66 3.74
CA THR A 39 2.61 -5.50 3.05
C THR A 39 2.62 -4.28 3.96
N HIS A 40 1.54 -4.08 4.74
CA HIS A 40 1.42 -3.04 5.77
C HIS A 40 0.22 -3.35 6.70
N ALA A 41 -0.03 -2.47 7.68
CA ALA A 41 -0.96 -2.71 8.78
C ALA A 41 -2.41 -2.25 8.55
N HIS A 42 -2.76 -1.70 7.38
CA HIS A 42 -4.15 -1.31 7.12
C HIS A 42 -5.07 -2.53 7.18
N GLU A 43 -6.31 -2.26 7.57
CA GLU A 43 -7.34 -3.21 7.95
C GLU A 43 -7.85 -4.09 6.81
N ASP A 44 -7.71 -3.64 5.57
CA ASP A 44 -8.00 -4.40 4.36
C ASP A 44 -6.85 -5.28 3.89
N HIS A 45 -5.67 -5.16 4.52
CA HIS A 45 -4.53 -6.05 4.32
C HIS A 45 -4.32 -7.00 5.49
N SER A 46 -4.68 -6.58 6.71
CA SER A 46 -4.38 -7.31 7.94
C SER A 46 -5.64 -7.75 8.72
N GLY A 47 -6.83 -7.55 8.16
CA GLY A 47 -8.12 -7.74 8.83
C GLY A 47 -8.37 -9.16 9.33
N ASN A 48 -7.89 -10.18 8.62
CA ASN A 48 -8.02 -11.59 9.05
C ASN A 48 -6.75 -12.16 9.71
N ALA A 49 -5.73 -11.33 9.98
CA ALA A 49 -4.47 -11.80 10.56
C ALA A 49 -4.66 -12.44 11.95
N ALA A 50 -5.51 -11.86 12.80
CA ALA A 50 -5.87 -12.44 14.11
C ALA A 50 -6.56 -13.80 13.97
N TRP A 51 -7.42 -13.97 12.96
CA TRP A 51 -8.05 -15.26 12.67
C TRP A 51 -7.01 -16.29 12.21
N ILE A 52 -6.08 -15.92 11.33
CA ILE A 52 -4.99 -16.79 10.88
C ILE A 52 -4.13 -17.22 12.07
N GLN A 53 -3.77 -16.27 12.95
CA GLN A 53 -3.00 -16.56 14.15
C GLN A 53 -3.70 -17.63 15.01
N GLN A 54 -5.00 -17.50 15.24
CA GLN A 54 -5.77 -18.42 16.09
C GLN A 54 -6.00 -19.79 15.44
N GLN A 55 -6.35 -19.82 14.15
CA GLN A 55 -6.78 -21.06 13.48
C GLN A 55 -5.65 -21.84 12.81
N LYS A 56 -4.58 -21.15 12.37
CA LYS A 56 -3.45 -21.77 11.66
C LYS A 56 -2.18 -21.80 12.51
N GLY A 57 -2.01 -20.86 13.46
CA GLY A 57 -0.86 -20.85 14.37
C GLY A 57 0.49 -20.65 13.67
N VAL A 58 0.49 -20.03 12.50
CA VAL A 58 1.67 -19.78 11.67
C VAL A 58 2.30 -18.41 11.96
N PRO A 59 3.60 -18.22 11.71
CA PRO A 59 4.23 -16.92 11.85
C PRO A 59 3.62 -15.89 10.89
N ILE A 60 3.38 -14.70 11.40
CA ILE A 60 2.92 -13.52 10.65
C ILE A 60 4.04 -12.49 10.69
N TYR A 61 4.48 -12.05 9.51
CA TYR A 61 5.55 -11.08 9.35
C TYR A 61 5.00 -9.74 8.86
N ILE A 62 5.55 -8.65 9.41
CA ILE A 62 5.22 -7.28 9.02
C ILE A 62 6.45 -6.38 9.17
N HIS A 63 6.40 -5.16 8.65
CA HIS A 63 7.44 -4.18 8.90
C HIS A 63 7.61 -3.93 10.40
N ARG A 64 8.86 -3.75 10.84
CA ARG A 64 9.21 -3.67 12.28
C ARG A 64 8.45 -2.56 13.02
N ASP A 65 8.20 -1.44 12.35
CA ASP A 65 7.56 -0.26 12.96
C ASP A 65 6.04 -0.50 13.17
N SER A 66 5.46 -1.49 12.48
CA SER A 66 4.04 -1.86 12.59
C SER A 66 3.77 -2.93 13.65
N VAL A 67 4.80 -3.60 14.17
CA VAL A 67 4.63 -4.74 15.12
C VAL A 67 3.82 -4.32 16.35
N GLY A 68 4.13 -3.15 16.93
CA GLY A 68 3.40 -2.62 18.08
C GLY A 68 1.97 -2.23 17.75
N ILE A 69 1.72 -1.68 16.56
CA ILE A 69 0.39 -1.28 16.09
C ILE A 69 -0.51 -2.53 15.95
N CYS A 70 0.03 -3.62 15.38
CA CYS A 70 -0.73 -4.85 15.17
C CYS A 70 -1.11 -5.56 16.47
N ALA A 71 -0.34 -5.38 17.54
CA ALA A 71 -0.57 -6.00 18.85
C ALA A 71 -1.79 -5.42 19.61
N GLU A 72 -2.35 -4.32 19.12
CA GLU A 72 -3.58 -3.71 19.63
C GLU A 72 -4.70 -3.85 18.58
N ASP A 73 -5.95 -3.70 19.03
CA ASP A 73 -7.09 -3.59 18.10
C ASP A 73 -6.94 -2.33 17.23
N GLY A 74 -7.41 -2.40 16.00
CA GLY A 74 -7.31 -1.29 15.05
C GLY A 74 -8.06 -0.04 15.50
N ASP A 75 -7.33 1.07 15.66
CA ASP A 75 -7.88 2.38 15.98
C ASP A 75 -7.90 3.27 14.72
N TYR A 76 -9.04 3.27 14.03
CA TYR A 76 -9.27 4.08 12.83
C TYR A 76 -10.73 4.51 12.72
N PRO A 77 -11.04 5.55 11.93
CA PRO A 77 -12.37 6.14 11.84
C PRO A 77 -13.50 5.15 11.51
N LEU A 78 -14.69 5.43 12.05
CA LEU A 78 -15.89 4.58 11.90
C LEU A 78 -16.26 4.28 10.44
N TYR A 79 -16.01 5.19 9.49
CA TYR A 79 -16.30 4.91 8.09
C TYR A 79 -15.38 3.84 7.49
N ARG A 80 -14.12 3.76 7.94
CA ARG A 80 -13.17 2.70 7.56
C ARG A 80 -13.61 1.38 8.20
N GLN A 81 -13.98 1.39 9.48
CA GLN A 81 -14.56 0.21 10.16
C GLN A 81 -15.82 -0.31 9.46
N ALA A 82 -16.71 0.58 9.03
CA ALA A 82 -17.92 0.18 8.31
C ALA A 82 -17.64 -0.43 6.92
N LEU A 83 -16.55 0.00 6.26
CA LEU A 83 -16.17 -0.49 4.93
C LEU A 83 -15.37 -1.79 4.99
N TRP A 84 -14.38 -1.85 5.87
CA TRP A 84 -13.36 -2.89 5.93
C TRP A 84 -13.48 -3.82 7.14
N GLY A 85 -14.35 -3.49 8.08
CA GLY A 85 -14.46 -4.18 9.36
C GLY A 85 -13.44 -3.67 10.38
N GLU A 86 -13.56 -4.17 11.60
CA GLU A 86 -12.56 -3.98 12.66
C GLU A 86 -11.40 -4.95 12.44
N ARG A 87 -10.17 -4.51 12.72
CA ARG A 87 -8.95 -5.33 12.69
C ARG A 87 -8.61 -5.74 14.12
N PRO A 88 -8.89 -6.99 14.54
CA PRO A 88 -8.52 -7.43 15.87
C PRO A 88 -6.99 -7.47 16.05
N ALA A 89 -6.54 -7.35 17.29
CA ALA A 89 -5.15 -7.49 17.68
C ALA A 89 -4.56 -8.86 17.26
N PHE A 90 -3.31 -8.86 16.80
CA PHE A 90 -2.55 -10.07 16.51
C PHE A 90 -1.06 -9.88 16.77
N VAL A 91 -0.37 -10.98 17.02
CA VAL A 91 1.09 -10.95 17.22
C VAL A 91 1.79 -11.17 15.89
N ALA A 92 2.63 -10.21 15.51
CA ALA A 92 3.48 -10.28 14.34
C ALA A 92 4.96 -10.21 14.70
N GLN A 93 5.81 -10.64 13.77
CA GLN A 93 7.26 -10.57 13.88
C GLN A 93 7.80 -9.61 12.81
N PRO A 94 8.89 -8.88 13.07
CA PRO A 94 9.49 -8.02 12.06
C PRO A 94 10.10 -8.86 10.94
N PHE A 95 10.01 -8.38 9.71
CA PHE A 95 10.81 -8.92 8.61
C PHE A 95 12.31 -8.66 8.79
N GLY A 96 13.13 -9.56 8.24
CA GLY A 96 14.49 -9.25 7.81
C GLY A 96 14.52 -8.75 6.35
N ASP A 97 15.69 -8.78 5.72
CA ASP A 97 15.83 -8.34 4.31
C ASP A 97 15.25 -9.35 3.30
N THR A 98 15.12 -10.61 3.72
CA THR A 98 14.60 -11.70 2.88
C THR A 98 13.67 -12.61 3.65
N LEU A 99 12.74 -13.26 2.95
CA LEU A 99 11.90 -14.34 3.48
C LEU A 99 12.12 -15.62 2.66
N GLN A 100 12.21 -16.77 3.33
CA GLN A 100 12.39 -18.06 2.66
C GLN A 100 11.05 -18.82 2.64
N THR A 101 10.63 -19.27 1.45
CA THR A 101 9.59 -20.30 1.29
C THR A 101 10.24 -21.64 0.93
N LYS A 102 9.44 -22.69 0.73
CA LYS A 102 9.98 -24.04 0.44
C LYS A 102 10.85 -24.06 -0.81
N SER A 103 10.45 -23.34 -1.84
CA SER A 103 11.05 -23.40 -3.16
C SER A 103 11.92 -22.20 -3.51
N THR A 104 11.78 -21.06 -2.82
CA THR A 104 12.47 -19.83 -3.22
C THR A 104 12.72 -18.86 -2.07
N THR A 105 13.65 -17.95 -2.31
CA THR A 105 13.85 -16.75 -1.49
C THR A 105 13.04 -15.59 -2.08
N TRP A 106 12.54 -14.75 -1.18
CA TRP A 106 11.82 -13.52 -1.49
C TRP A 106 12.62 -12.33 -0.96
N ASP A 107 12.71 -11.28 -1.76
CA ASP A 107 13.23 -9.99 -1.31
C ASP A 107 12.13 -9.20 -0.61
N ILE A 108 12.45 -8.66 0.56
CA ILE A 108 11.58 -7.76 1.31
C ILE A 108 12.03 -6.33 1.02
N ILE A 109 11.19 -5.59 0.30
CA ILE A 109 11.57 -4.30 -0.25
C ILE A 109 10.77 -3.21 0.47
N SER A 110 11.44 -2.41 1.29
CA SER A 110 10.82 -1.19 1.83
C SER A 110 10.43 -0.25 0.69
N THR A 111 9.14 0.07 0.62
CA THR A 111 8.51 0.90 -0.41
C THR A 111 7.58 1.93 0.23
N PRO A 112 8.12 2.84 1.07
CA PRO A 112 7.30 3.83 1.76
C PRO A 112 6.59 4.76 0.78
N GLY A 113 5.45 5.28 1.19
CA GLY A 113 4.66 6.21 0.39
C GLY A 113 3.18 6.09 0.73
N HIS A 114 2.59 4.92 0.50
CA HIS A 114 1.22 4.64 0.92
C HIS A 114 1.12 4.66 2.46
N THR A 115 2.00 3.90 3.11
CA THR A 115 2.34 4.11 4.52
C THR A 115 3.84 4.25 4.64
N THR A 116 4.32 4.73 5.80
CA THR A 116 5.76 4.88 6.03
C THR A 116 6.47 3.54 6.20
N ASP A 117 5.72 2.50 6.57
CA ASP A 117 6.16 1.14 6.85
C ASP A 117 5.79 0.15 5.72
N HIS A 118 5.32 0.64 4.57
CA HIS A 118 4.88 -0.19 3.46
C HIS A 118 6.02 -1.03 2.86
N LEU A 119 5.71 -2.28 2.54
CA LEU A 119 6.61 -3.27 1.93
C LEU A 119 6.07 -3.77 0.60
N SER A 120 6.99 -4.14 -0.29
CA SER A 120 6.73 -4.92 -1.50
C SER A 120 7.59 -6.18 -1.48
N PHE A 121 7.13 -7.24 -2.15
CA PHE A 121 7.79 -8.54 -2.14
C PHE A 121 8.15 -8.97 -3.56
N TYR A 122 9.41 -9.35 -3.78
CA TYR A 122 9.87 -9.86 -5.05
C TYR A 122 10.24 -11.34 -4.94
N ASN A 123 9.61 -12.18 -5.74
CA ASN A 123 9.91 -13.60 -5.82
C ASN A 123 11.10 -13.84 -6.76
N ARG A 124 12.25 -14.22 -6.21
CA ARG A 124 13.48 -14.39 -7.01
C ARG A 124 13.41 -15.55 -8.02
N ALA A 125 12.57 -16.56 -7.81
CA ALA A 125 12.44 -17.69 -8.71
C ALA A 125 11.53 -17.40 -9.91
N THR A 126 10.49 -16.60 -9.73
CA THR A 126 9.48 -16.35 -10.77
C THR A 126 9.51 -14.95 -11.36
N GLY A 127 10.23 -14.01 -10.73
CA GLY A 127 10.21 -12.59 -11.09
C GLY A 127 8.89 -11.89 -10.74
N ALA A 128 7.99 -12.54 -9.99
CA ALA A 128 6.72 -11.93 -9.58
C ALA A 128 6.93 -10.83 -8.53
N MET A 129 6.30 -9.67 -8.74
CA MET A 129 6.37 -8.53 -7.82
C MET A 129 5.01 -8.26 -7.15
N PHE A 130 4.96 -8.34 -5.83
CA PHE A 130 3.77 -8.04 -5.04
C PHE A 130 3.91 -6.63 -4.47
N THR A 131 3.03 -5.74 -4.90
CA THR A 131 3.20 -4.29 -4.68
C THR A 131 2.39 -3.74 -3.53
N GLY A 132 1.57 -4.56 -2.87
CA GLY A 132 0.55 -4.07 -1.94
C GLY A 132 -0.24 -2.94 -2.60
N ASP A 133 -0.22 -1.78 -1.95
CA ASP A 133 -0.93 -0.57 -2.35
C ASP A 133 -0.06 0.50 -2.99
N LEU A 134 1.24 0.20 -3.19
CA LEU A 134 2.14 1.11 -3.90
C LEU A 134 1.64 1.44 -5.33
N TYR A 135 1.04 0.45 -6.01
CA TYR A 135 0.38 0.63 -7.30
C TYR A 135 -1.08 0.14 -7.24
N ILE A 136 -2.04 1.05 -7.10
CA ILE A 136 -3.48 0.74 -7.24
C ILE A 136 -3.98 1.06 -8.66
N GLN A 137 -3.62 2.23 -9.18
CA GLN A 137 -3.97 2.71 -10.52
C GLN A 137 -2.97 3.76 -10.99
N THR A 138 -2.88 3.98 -12.30
CA THR A 138 -1.98 4.97 -12.89
C THR A 138 -2.27 6.39 -12.42
N LYS A 139 -3.54 6.83 -12.50
CA LYS A 139 -3.95 8.21 -12.16
C LYS A 139 -4.54 8.29 -10.77
N THR A 140 -3.74 8.69 -9.80
CA THR A 140 -4.19 8.94 -8.42
C THR A 140 -5.00 10.23 -8.34
N LYS A 141 -6.17 10.18 -7.70
CA LYS A 141 -7.11 11.32 -7.63
C LYS A 141 -7.24 11.90 -6.23
N VAL A 142 -7.19 11.03 -5.22
CA VAL A 142 -7.21 11.33 -3.80
C VAL A 142 -6.28 10.33 -3.13
N VAL A 143 -5.67 10.75 -2.02
CA VAL A 143 -4.85 9.91 -1.14
C VAL A 143 -5.25 10.19 0.30
N LEU A 144 -4.94 9.29 1.22
CA LEU A 144 -5.06 9.54 2.66
C LEU A 144 -4.06 10.60 3.12
N ASP A 145 -4.33 11.21 4.27
CA ASP A 145 -3.48 12.23 4.90
C ASP A 145 -2.13 11.68 5.40
N GLU A 146 -2.06 10.39 5.68
CA GLU A 146 -0.82 9.67 6.00
C GLU A 146 0.06 9.35 4.77
N GLU A 147 -0.51 9.37 3.56
CA GLU A 147 0.22 9.05 2.33
C GLU A 147 1.17 10.18 1.91
N ASN A 148 2.29 9.79 1.29
CA ASN A 148 3.26 10.70 0.72
C ASN A 148 3.61 10.30 -0.72
N ILE A 149 3.09 11.05 -1.68
CA ILE A 149 3.25 10.74 -3.11
C ILE A 149 4.69 10.87 -3.61
N VAL A 150 5.52 11.69 -2.97
CA VAL A 150 6.95 11.84 -3.32
C VAL A 150 7.70 10.58 -2.93
N HIS A 151 7.41 10.03 -1.76
CA HIS A 151 7.95 8.74 -1.33
C HIS A 151 7.41 7.60 -2.22
N THR A 152 6.12 7.62 -2.57
CA THR A 152 5.53 6.67 -3.52
C THR A 152 6.28 6.69 -4.86
N LEU A 153 6.57 7.87 -5.41
CA LEU A 153 7.34 8.02 -6.65
C LEU A 153 8.74 7.42 -6.53
N ALA A 154 9.45 7.73 -5.44
CA ALA A 154 10.79 7.16 -5.18
C ALA A 154 10.74 5.63 -5.05
N SER A 155 9.74 5.09 -4.37
CA SER A 155 9.52 3.65 -4.19
C SER A 155 9.17 2.94 -5.50
N LEU A 156 8.34 3.55 -6.36
CA LEU A 156 8.06 3.01 -7.70
C LEU A 156 9.33 2.95 -8.56
N LYS A 157 10.14 4.03 -8.55
CA LYS A 157 11.45 4.04 -9.24
C LYS A 157 12.39 2.99 -8.67
N LYS A 158 12.39 2.77 -7.35
CA LYS A 158 13.18 1.72 -6.70
C LYS A 158 12.81 0.33 -7.22
N LEU A 159 11.52 0.03 -7.38
CA LEU A 159 11.07 -1.26 -7.91
C LEU A 159 11.59 -1.55 -9.30
N LEU A 160 11.75 -0.55 -10.19
CA LEU A 160 12.24 -0.76 -11.56
C LEU A 160 13.68 -1.32 -11.65
N HIS A 161 14.43 -1.34 -10.55
CA HIS A 161 15.73 -2.03 -10.49
C HIS A 161 15.62 -3.55 -10.37
N TYR A 162 14.42 -4.09 -10.17
CA TYR A 162 14.13 -5.52 -10.17
C TYR A 162 13.67 -5.97 -11.56
N ASP A 163 13.97 -7.23 -11.89
CA ASP A 163 13.58 -7.87 -13.14
C ASP A 163 12.22 -8.56 -12.95
N PHE A 164 11.15 -7.77 -13.10
CA PHE A 164 9.77 -8.23 -13.07
C PHE A 164 9.02 -7.69 -14.28
N GLU A 165 8.09 -8.50 -14.80
CA GLU A 165 7.14 -8.08 -15.84
C GLU A 165 5.73 -7.94 -15.27
N THR A 166 5.35 -8.83 -14.35
CA THR A 166 4.01 -8.87 -13.76
C THR A 166 4.00 -8.26 -12.36
N ILE A 167 2.85 -7.70 -11.97
CA ILE A 167 2.61 -7.27 -10.60
C ILE A 167 1.32 -7.87 -10.02
N TYR A 168 1.31 -8.03 -8.71
CA TYR A 168 0.17 -8.46 -7.91
C TYR A 168 -0.13 -7.35 -6.89
N CYS A 169 -1.24 -6.66 -7.08
CA CYS A 169 -1.72 -5.59 -6.21
C CYS A 169 -2.98 -6.04 -5.46
N CYS A 170 -3.10 -5.66 -4.20
CA CYS A 170 -4.25 -5.99 -3.36
C CYS A 170 -5.57 -5.37 -3.82
N HIS A 171 -5.54 -4.32 -4.64
CA HIS A 171 -6.76 -3.72 -5.19
C HIS A 171 -6.91 -3.87 -6.70
N ALA A 172 -5.81 -3.85 -7.45
CA ALA A 172 -5.83 -4.03 -8.91
C ALA A 172 -5.79 -5.51 -9.34
N GLY A 173 -5.43 -6.41 -8.43
CA GLY A 173 -5.27 -7.84 -8.70
C GLY A 173 -3.99 -8.15 -9.47
N PHE A 174 -4.04 -9.19 -10.29
CA PHE A 174 -2.93 -9.60 -11.16
C PHE A 174 -2.88 -8.77 -12.44
N LEU A 175 -1.72 -8.17 -12.71
CA LEU A 175 -1.46 -7.37 -13.91
C LEU A 175 -0.28 -7.96 -14.67
N VAL A 176 -0.55 -8.44 -15.89
CA VAL A 176 0.46 -9.09 -16.74
C VAL A 176 1.50 -8.09 -17.27
N ASP A 177 1.11 -6.84 -17.50
CA ASP A 177 1.96 -5.74 -17.98
C ASP A 177 2.38 -4.81 -16.83
N GLY A 178 2.63 -5.38 -15.65
CA GLY A 178 2.88 -4.67 -14.40
C GLY A 178 4.05 -3.69 -14.44
N ARG A 179 5.16 -4.05 -15.11
CA ARG A 179 6.31 -3.14 -15.29
C ARG A 179 5.93 -1.88 -16.05
N THR A 180 5.22 -2.04 -17.17
CA THR A 180 4.68 -0.95 -17.99
C THR A 180 3.75 -0.06 -17.16
N LYS A 181 2.88 -0.66 -16.35
CA LYS A 181 1.96 0.08 -15.46
C LYS A 181 2.69 0.93 -14.42
N ILE A 182 3.77 0.40 -13.83
CA ILE A 182 4.62 1.17 -12.91
C ILE A 182 5.30 2.34 -13.65
N GLN A 183 5.82 2.12 -14.86
CA GLN A 183 6.42 3.19 -15.67
C GLN A 183 5.40 4.27 -16.04
N GLU A 184 4.18 3.89 -16.43
CA GLU A 184 3.08 4.83 -16.70
C GLU A 184 2.73 5.66 -15.46
N LYS A 185 2.70 5.05 -14.27
CA LYS A 185 2.45 5.78 -13.02
C LYS A 185 3.59 6.73 -12.66
N ILE A 186 4.84 6.31 -12.84
CA ILE A 186 6.00 7.18 -12.65
C ILE A 186 5.92 8.41 -13.56
N ALA A 187 5.70 8.20 -14.86
CA ALA A 187 5.59 9.29 -15.82
C ALA A 187 4.45 10.26 -15.47
N TYR A 188 3.30 9.73 -15.05
CA TYR A 188 2.18 10.55 -14.57
C TYR A 188 2.54 11.39 -13.34
N LEU A 189 3.22 10.80 -12.36
CA LEU A 189 3.61 11.51 -11.14
C LEU A 189 4.68 12.57 -11.38
N GLU A 190 5.62 12.33 -12.30
CA GLU A 190 6.63 13.32 -12.71
C GLU A 190 6.01 14.49 -13.49
N GLU A 191 5.05 14.22 -14.39
CA GLU A 191 4.28 15.26 -15.07
C GLU A 191 3.50 16.10 -14.06
N LEU A 192 2.84 15.45 -13.11
CA LEU A 192 2.11 16.10 -12.04
C LEU A 192 3.02 16.97 -11.16
N GLU A 193 4.19 16.45 -10.77
CA GLU A 193 5.21 17.18 -10.01
C GLU A 193 5.62 18.48 -10.73
N GLY A 194 5.88 18.41 -12.05
CA GLY A 194 6.21 19.56 -12.88
C GLY A 194 5.09 20.62 -12.93
N GLU A 195 3.83 20.19 -13.06
CA GLU A 195 2.68 21.10 -13.02
C GLU A 195 2.51 21.75 -11.62
N VAL A 196 2.70 20.99 -10.53
CA VAL A 196 2.68 21.54 -9.17
C VAL A 196 3.81 22.57 -8.99
N ARG A 197 5.03 22.24 -9.45
CA ARG A 197 6.22 23.09 -9.38
C ARG A 197 5.97 24.45 -10.03
N LYS A 198 5.41 24.45 -11.24
CA LYS A 198 5.07 25.66 -11.99
C LYS A 198 4.14 26.60 -11.21
N HIS A 199 3.10 26.06 -10.58
CA HIS A 199 2.19 26.88 -9.80
C HIS A 199 2.81 27.33 -8.46
N TYR A 200 3.61 26.49 -7.81
CA TYR A 200 4.31 26.87 -6.59
C TYR A 200 5.26 28.05 -6.85
N ASP A 201 6.00 28.04 -7.96
CA ASP A 201 6.93 29.12 -8.32
C ASP A 201 6.22 30.44 -8.67
N GLN A 202 4.93 30.37 -9.00
CA GLN A 202 4.06 31.55 -9.17
C GLN A 202 3.55 32.08 -7.82
N GLY A 203 3.89 31.44 -6.70
CA GLY A 203 3.46 31.83 -5.36
C GLY A 203 2.04 31.38 -5.01
N HIS A 204 1.44 30.47 -5.77
CA HIS A 204 0.11 29.94 -5.43
C HIS A 204 0.14 29.11 -4.15
N SER A 205 -0.90 29.26 -3.33
CA SER A 205 -1.15 28.43 -2.16
C SER A 205 -1.53 27.00 -2.54
N VAL A 206 -1.36 26.06 -1.60
CA VAL A 206 -1.75 24.65 -1.79
C VAL A 206 -3.21 24.51 -2.26
N ASP A 207 -4.13 25.31 -1.75
CA ASP A 207 -5.54 25.25 -2.12
C ASP A 207 -5.79 25.75 -3.55
N GLU A 208 -5.09 26.81 -3.98
CA GLU A 208 -5.15 27.32 -5.35
C GLU A 208 -4.60 26.29 -6.35
N ILE A 209 -3.46 25.67 -6.03
CA ILE A 209 -2.87 24.61 -6.86
C ILE A 209 -3.81 23.40 -6.94
N THR A 210 -4.37 22.97 -5.79
CA THR A 210 -5.31 21.84 -5.72
C THR A 210 -6.52 22.10 -6.61
N LYS A 211 -7.10 23.31 -6.56
CA LYS A 211 -8.24 23.69 -7.40
C LYS A 211 -7.90 23.75 -8.89
N ALA A 212 -6.68 24.17 -9.25
CA ALA A 212 -6.23 24.24 -10.62
C ALA A 212 -6.02 22.85 -11.24
N ILE A 213 -5.37 21.94 -10.51
CA ILE A 213 -4.97 20.61 -11.01
C ILE A 213 -6.08 19.56 -10.82
N PHE A 214 -6.79 19.62 -9.69
CA PHE A 214 -7.85 18.68 -9.32
C PHE A 214 -9.19 19.41 -9.13
N PRO A 215 -9.82 19.93 -10.20
CA PRO A 215 -11.03 20.75 -10.09
C PRO A 215 -12.29 19.97 -9.63
N ARG A 216 -12.23 18.63 -9.64
CA ARG A 216 -13.34 17.77 -9.19
C ARG A 216 -13.27 17.54 -7.69
N ASN A 217 -14.38 17.82 -7.02
CA ASN A 217 -14.60 17.40 -5.63
C ASN A 217 -15.15 15.98 -5.59
N TYR A 218 -14.47 15.10 -4.87
CA TYR A 218 -14.93 13.73 -4.65
C TYR A 218 -15.77 13.65 -3.36
N PRO A 219 -16.95 12.99 -3.36
CA PRO A 219 -17.79 12.86 -2.18
C PRO A 219 -17.06 12.29 -0.96
N ILE A 220 -16.12 11.37 -1.18
CA ILE A 220 -15.30 10.75 -0.12
C ILE A 220 -14.50 11.77 0.68
N THR A 221 -14.11 12.90 0.07
CA THR A 221 -13.37 13.97 0.75
C THR A 221 -14.17 14.53 1.92
N LYS A 222 -15.46 14.81 1.71
CA LYS A 222 -16.33 15.32 2.77
C LYS A 222 -16.73 14.22 3.75
N ALA A 223 -17.04 13.03 3.24
CA ALA A 223 -17.48 11.90 4.07
C ALA A 223 -16.39 11.41 5.04
N SER A 224 -15.11 11.59 4.68
CA SER A 224 -13.95 11.23 5.51
C SER A 224 -13.42 12.37 6.38
N GLY A 225 -14.07 13.53 6.41
CA GLY A 225 -13.55 14.69 7.14
C GLY A 225 -12.21 15.20 6.59
N GLU A 226 -12.04 15.16 5.27
CA GLU A 226 -10.84 15.53 4.51
C GLU A 226 -9.62 14.60 4.65
N GLN A 227 -9.74 13.44 5.31
CA GLN A 227 -8.67 12.44 5.31
C GLN A 227 -8.35 11.96 3.89
N TRP A 228 -9.35 11.73 3.05
CA TRP A 228 -9.13 11.45 1.63
C TRP A 228 -9.18 12.72 0.80
N SER A 229 -8.05 13.22 0.32
CA SER A 229 -8.02 14.46 -0.44
C SER A 229 -6.91 14.52 -1.49
N SER A 230 -7.18 15.19 -2.61
CA SER A 230 -6.13 15.57 -3.57
C SER A 230 -5.17 16.62 -2.98
N LYS A 231 -5.61 17.36 -1.96
CA LYS A 231 -4.79 18.36 -1.26
C LYS A 231 -3.52 17.75 -0.65
N HIS A 232 -3.59 16.50 -0.21
CA HIS A 232 -2.45 15.80 0.39
C HIS A 232 -1.35 15.53 -0.65
N ILE A 233 -1.73 15.24 -1.90
CA ILE A 233 -0.81 15.12 -3.04
C ILE A 233 -0.04 16.43 -3.25
N ILE A 234 -0.78 17.55 -3.33
CA ILE A 234 -0.18 18.88 -3.52
C ILE A 234 0.70 19.27 -2.33
N THR A 235 0.23 18.99 -1.11
CA THR A 235 0.96 19.28 0.13
C THR A 235 2.29 18.52 0.19
N ALA A 236 2.32 17.26 -0.24
CA ALA A 236 3.55 16.46 -0.27
C ALA A 236 4.60 17.06 -1.22
N PHE A 237 4.22 17.40 -2.46
CA PHE A 237 5.13 18.04 -3.41
C PHE A 237 5.62 19.41 -2.95
N THR A 238 4.71 20.27 -2.47
CA THR A 238 5.09 21.63 -2.02
C THR A 238 6.00 21.61 -0.79
N LYS A 239 5.81 20.66 0.14
CA LYS A 239 6.76 20.41 1.23
C LYS A 239 8.11 19.93 0.72
N HIS A 240 8.13 19.04 -0.28
CA HIS A 240 9.37 18.57 -0.89
C HIS A 240 10.17 19.72 -1.51
N PHE A 241 9.55 20.56 -2.33
CA PHE A 241 10.20 21.71 -2.94
C PHE A 241 10.77 22.71 -1.91
N MET A 242 10.03 22.92 -0.81
CA MET A 242 10.51 23.77 0.30
C MET A 242 11.75 23.19 0.98
N GLN A 243 11.86 21.87 1.08
CA GLN A 243 13.04 21.21 1.64
C GLN A 243 14.24 21.28 0.68
N GLU A 244 14.01 21.23 -0.63
CA GLU A 244 15.05 21.40 -1.64
C GLU A 244 15.64 22.81 -1.63
N SER A 245 14.82 23.85 -1.46
CA SER A 245 15.29 25.24 -1.43
C SER A 245 16.09 25.61 -0.17
N LEU A 246 16.01 24.79 0.88
CA LEU A 246 16.77 24.93 2.12
C LEU A 246 18.12 24.20 2.12
N ARG A 247 18.41 23.42 1.08
CA ARG A 247 19.68 22.68 0.90
C ARG A 247 20.65 23.47 0.05
#